data_AF-U3CGY9-F1
#
_entry.id   AF-U3CGY9-F1
#
_cell.length_a   1.000
_cell.length_b   1.000
_cell.length_c   1.000
_cell.angle_alpha   90.00
_cell.angle_beta   90.00
_cell.angle_gamma   90.00
#
_symmetry.space_group_name_H-M   'P 1'
#
loop_
_entity.id
_entity.type
_entity.pdbx_description
1 polymer ?
#
loop_
_entity_poly.entity_id
_entity_poly.type
_entity_poly.pdbx_seq_one_letter_code
_entity_poly.pdbx_strand_id
1 'polypeptide(L)'
;MMIFMYSVVAISSVSLGAVHVLKKKTPNARNKTTEDIAQYLKETHYWAEEYQHAKTSYQRLYAELMQKVADINRHNPAQRSTNNTALNELKVHVEQRKQRMLRAEKRYQQLTR
;
A
#
# COMPACT_ATOMS: atom_id res chain seq x y z
N MET A 1 -6.85 47.18 48.57
CA MET A 1 -6.11 45.90 48.45
C MET A 1 -4.63 46.26 48.34
N MET A 2 -3.87 46.12 49.44
CA MET A 2 -2.82 45.10 49.65
C MET A 2 -1.73 45.07 48.56
N ILE A 3 -0.41 45.02 48.78
CA ILE A 3 0.56 45.24 49.88
C ILE A 3 1.92 44.82 49.24
N PHE A 4 2.99 45.62 49.41
CA PHE A 4 4.43 45.24 49.48
C PHE A 4 5.12 44.57 48.26
N MET A 5 6.15 45.18 47.65
CA MET A 5 7.57 45.30 48.05
C MET A 5 8.46 44.05 47.74
N TYR A 6 9.46 44.30 46.89
CA TYR A 6 10.85 43.79 46.85
C TYR A 6 11.18 42.27 46.75
N SER A 7 12.09 42.04 45.79
CA SER A 7 13.36 41.31 45.94
C SER A 7 13.51 39.82 45.55
N VAL A 8 14.46 39.64 44.63
CA VAL A 8 15.63 38.73 44.71
C VAL A 8 15.38 37.22 44.65
N VAL A 9 15.88 36.66 43.53
CA VAL A 9 16.68 35.42 43.40
C VAL A 9 16.43 34.32 44.43
N ALA A 10 15.89 33.20 43.96
CA ALA A 10 16.18 31.89 44.52
C ALA A 10 16.62 30.95 43.40
N ILE A 11 17.94 30.91 43.20
CA ILE A 11 18.64 29.78 42.59
C ILE A 11 18.45 28.61 43.56
N SER A 12 17.45 27.77 43.32
CA SER A 12 17.37 26.47 43.96
C SER A 12 18.01 25.44 43.03
N SER A 13 19.29 25.23 43.30
CA SER A 13 20.12 24.11 42.88
C SER A 13 19.38 22.77 42.92
N VAL A 14 18.82 22.34 41.80
CA VAL A 14 18.50 20.93 41.61
C VAL A 14 19.75 20.29 41.03
N SER A 15 20.47 19.60 41.93
CA SER A 15 21.61 18.74 41.67
C SER A 15 21.63 18.14 40.26
N LEU A 16 22.60 18.54 39.44
CA LEU A 16 22.97 17.85 38.18
C LEU A 16 23.33 16.37 38.39
N GLY A 17 23.45 15.91 39.64
CA GLY A 17 23.70 14.51 39.99
C GLY A 17 22.45 13.60 39.99
N ALA A 18 21.23 14.15 40.03
CA ALA A 18 20.00 13.34 40.10
C ALA A 18 19.39 13.01 38.72
N VAL A 19 19.78 13.73 37.67
CA VAL A 19 19.29 13.47 36.29
C VAL A 19 20.03 12.31 35.62
N HIS A 20 21.15 11.86 36.18
CA HIS A 20 21.98 10.80 35.57
C HIS A 20 21.50 9.36 35.81
N VAL A 21 20.49 9.13 36.67
CA VAL A 21 20.09 7.77 37.05
C VAL A 21 18.75 7.32 36.46
N LEU A 22 17.91 8.23 35.93
CA LEU A 22 16.60 7.86 35.35
C LEU A 22 16.57 7.78 33.82
N LYS A 23 17.71 8.00 33.14
CA LYS A 23 17.84 7.78 31.68
C LYS A 23 18.25 6.35 31.29
N LYS A 24 18.01 5.36 32.14
CA LYS A 24 17.95 3.95 31.73
C LYS A 24 16.51 3.52 31.42
N LYS A 25 15.81 4.24 30.55
CA LYS A 25 14.57 3.75 29.91
C LYS A 25 14.90 3.26 28.50
N THR A 26 15.26 1.98 28.44
CA THR A 26 15.06 1.05 27.33
C THR A 26 14.99 1.67 25.90
N PRO A 27 16.15 1.90 25.24
CA PRO A 27 16.17 2.43 23.88
C PRO A 27 15.63 1.47 22.81
N ASN A 28 15.50 0.17 23.09
CA ASN A 28 15.29 -0.84 22.05
C ASN A 28 13.83 -1.19 21.73
N ALA A 29 12.89 -1.09 22.68
CA ALA A 29 11.53 -1.57 22.44
C ALA A 29 10.67 -0.57 21.63
N ARG A 30 10.85 0.73 21.87
CA ARG A 30 10.07 1.79 21.21
C ARG A 30 10.45 1.98 19.73
N ASN A 31 11.73 1.77 19.41
CA ASN A 31 12.20 1.82 18.02
C ASN A 31 11.63 0.67 17.21
N LYS A 32 11.67 -0.56 17.74
CA LYS A 32 11.16 -1.74 17.03
C LYS A 32 9.67 -1.65 16.70
N THR A 33 8.82 -1.25 17.66
CA THR A 33 7.38 -1.09 17.40
C THR A 33 7.09 0.00 16.35
N THR A 34 7.88 1.07 16.34
CA THR A 34 7.70 2.16 15.36
C THR A 34 8.15 1.71 13.96
N GLU A 35 9.24 0.95 13.86
CA GLU A 35 9.71 0.32 12.63
C GLU A 35 8.70 -0.68 12.07
N ASP A 36 8.12 -1.53 12.93
CA ASP A 36 7.10 -2.51 12.55
C ASP A 36 5.84 -1.82 11.99
N ILE A 37 5.40 -0.72 12.61
CA ILE A 37 4.26 0.09 12.12
C ILE A 37 4.59 0.73 10.77
N ALA A 38 5.78 1.33 10.63
CA ALA A 38 6.19 1.96 9.39
C ALA A 38 6.28 0.93 8.23
N GLN A 39 6.80 -0.26 8.53
CA GLN A 39 6.87 -1.36 7.57
C GLN A 39 5.48 -1.85 7.15
N TYR A 40 4.56 -2.02 8.11
CA TYR A 40 3.18 -2.40 7.82
C TYR A 40 2.45 -1.37 6.96
N LEU A 41 2.61 -0.06 7.25
CA LEU A 41 2.00 1.00 6.45
C LEU A 41 2.57 1.02 5.02
N LYS A 42 3.88 0.83 4.88
CA LYS A 42 4.54 0.73 3.57
C LYS A 42 4.04 -0.47 2.77
N GLU A 43 3.93 -1.64 3.41
CA GLU A 43 3.41 -2.85 2.75
C GLU A 43 1.94 -2.66 2.33
N THR A 44 1.12 -2.09 3.20
CA THR A 44 -0.30 -1.83 2.93
C THR A 44 -0.48 -0.88 1.75
N HIS A 45 0.30 0.22 1.72
CA HIS A 45 0.27 1.17 0.62
C HIS A 45 0.72 0.53 -0.70
N TYR A 46 1.82 -0.23 -0.68
CA TYR A 46 2.30 -0.95 -1.85
C TYR A 46 1.23 -1.88 -2.45
N TRP A 47 0.55 -2.68 -1.63
CA TRP A 47 -0.50 -3.58 -2.12
C TRP A 47 -1.76 -2.86 -2.60
N ALA A 48 -2.07 -1.69 -2.02
CA ALA A 48 -3.15 -0.84 -2.51
C ALA A 48 -2.84 -0.34 -3.94
N GLU A 49 -1.65 0.20 -4.17
CA GLU A 49 -1.21 0.66 -5.49
C GLU A 49 -1.14 -0.49 -6.50
N GLU A 50 -0.54 -1.61 -6.11
CA GLU A 50 -0.43 -2.81 -6.95
C GLU A 50 -1.82 -3.33 -7.35
N TYR A 51 -2.80 -3.32 -6.44
CA TYR A 51 -4.18 -3.67 -6.77
C TYR A 51 -4.80 -2.70 -7.78
N GLN A 52 -4.64 -1.38 -7.61
CA GLN A 52 -5.18 -0.39 -8.55
C GLN A 52 -4.55 -0.51 -9.94
N HIS A 53 -3.23 -0.71 -10.00
CA HIS A 53 -2.52 -0.93 -11.25
C HIS A 53 -2.95 -2.24 -11.93
N ALA A 54 -3.05 -3.33 -11.17
CA ALA A 54 -3.52 -4.61 -11.70
C ALA A 54 -4.96 -4.54 -12.21
N LYS A 55 -5.85 -3.84 -11.49
CA LYS A 55 -7.24 -3.60 -11.88
C LYS A 55 -7.34 -2.82 -13.18
N THR A 56 -6.63 -1.70 -13.29
CA THR A 56 -6.60 -0.87 -14.50
C THR A 56 -6.05 -1.65 -15.70
N SER A 57 -4.97 -2.39 -15.48
CA SER A 57 -4.35 -3.25 -16.50
C SER A 57 -5.31 -4.34 -17.00
N TYR A 58 -6.02 -5.00 -16.08
CA TYR A 58 -7.05 -6.00 -16.40
C TYR A 58 -8.21 -5.38 -17.18
N GLN A 59 -8.75 -4.26 -16.71
CA GLN A 59 -9.90 -3.59 -17.37
C GLN A 59 -9.56 -3.20 -18.81
N ARG A 60 -8.37 -2.67 -19.07
CA ARG A 60 -7.93 -2.32 -20.42
C ARG A 60 -7.87 -3.53 -21.33
N LEU A 61 -7.22 -4.61 -20.88
CA LEU A 61 -7.09 -5.85 -21.65
C LEU A 61 -8.44 -6.56 -21.86
N TYR A 62 -9.33 -6.50 -20.87
CA TYR A 62 -10.67 -7.04 -20.99
C TYR A 62 -11.50 -6.27 -22.03
N ALA A 63 -11.40 -4.93 -22.06
CA ALA A 63 -12.04 -4.12 -23.08
C ALA A 63 -11.51 -4.45 -24.49
N GLU A 64 -10.20 -4.63 -24.64
CA GLU A 64 -9.57 -5.06 -25.89
C GLU A 64 -10.07 -6.44 -26.34
N LEU A 65 -10.20 -7.39 -25.41
CA LEU A 65 -10.78 -8.70 -25.69
C LEU A 65 -12.22 -8.60 -26.20
N MET A 66 -13.06 -7.81 -25.53
CA MET A 66 -14.46 -7.61 -25.94
C MET A 66 -14.55 -6.99 -27.34
N GLN A 67 -13.69 -6.02 -27.65
CA GLN A 67 -13.61 -5.43 -28.97
C GLN A 67 -13.18 -6.46 -30.03
N LYS A 68 -12.12 -7.23 -29.77
CA LYS A 68 -11.63 -8.27 -30.70
C LYS A 68 -12.67 -9.36 -30.95
N VAL A 69 -13.41 -9.78 -29.92
CA VAL A 69 -14.52 -10.73 -30.08
C VAL A 69 -15.61 -10.14 -30.98
N ALA A 70 -16.00 -8.89 -30.75
CA ALA A 70 -16.99 -8.21 -31.58
C ALA A 70 -16.54 -8.08 -33.04
N ASP A 71 -15.26 -7.77 -33.28
CA ASP A 71 -14.69 -7.64 -34.62
C ASP A 71 -14.62 -9.00 -35.33
N ILE A 72 -14.23 -10.08 -34.63
CA ILE A 72 -14.20 -11.45 -35.18
C ILE A 72 -15.58 -11.90 -35.65
N ASN A 73 -16.64 -11.53 -34.94
CA ASN A 73 -18.01 -11.86 -35.35
C ASN A 73 -18.41 -11.20 -36.68
N ARG A 74 -17.74 -10.13 -37.12
CA ARG A 74 -17.98 -9.47 -38.41
C ARG A 74 -17.18 -10.07 -39.57
N HIS A 75 -16.15 -10.88 -39.27
CA HIS A 75 -15.31 -11.51 -40.28
C HIS A 75 -15.94 -12.76 -40.90
N ASN A 76 -15.48 -13.12 -42.10
CA ASN A 76 -15.87 -14.36 -42.76
C ASN A 76 -15.27 -15.60 -42.05
N PRO A 77 -15.78 -16.83 -42.28
CA PRO A 77 -15.33 -18.02 -41.54
C PRO A 77 -13.83 -18.33 -41.65
N ALA A 78 -13.21 -18.09 -42.81
CA ALA A 78 -11.78 -18.30 -43.00
C ALA A 78 -10.93 -17.33 -42.15
N GLN A 79 -11.30 -16.05 -42.14
CA GLN A 79 -10.68 -15.01 -41.31
C GLN A 79 -10.90 -15.25 -39.80
N ARG A 80 -12.06 -15.78 -39.40
CA ARG A 80 -12.32 -16.17 -38.01
C ARG A 80 -11.35 -17.24 -37.54
N SER A 81 -11.12 -18.26 -38.37
CA SER A 81 -10.17 -19.35 -38.06
C SER A 81 -8.76 -18.81 -37.79
N THR A 82 -8.25 -17.94 -38.66
CA THR A 82 -6.93 -17.32 -38.50
C THR A 82 -6.85 -16.43 -37.26
N ASN A 83 -7.91 -15.68 -36.94
CA ASN A 83 -7.95 -14.77 -35.80
C ASN A 83 -8.17 -15.46 -34.44
N ASN A 84 -8.59 -16.73 -34.42
CA ASN A 84 -8.85 -17.46 -33.18
C ASN A 84 -7.59 -17.70 -32.35
N THR A 85 -6.42 -17.88 -32.97
CA THR A 85 -5.16 -18.05 -32.24
C THR A 85 -4.82 -16.79 -31.45
N ALA A 86 -4.82 -15.63 -32.11
CA ALA A 86 -4.60 -14.33 -31.45
C ALA A 86 -5.66 -14.04 -30.37
N LEU A 87 -6.92 -14.41 -30.62
CA LEU A 87 -7.98 -14.27 -29.63
C LEU A 87 -7.73 -15.14 -28.39
N ASN A 88 -7.26 -16.38 -28.58
CA ASN A 88 -6.95 -17.28 -27.48
C ASN A 88 -5.76 -16.80 -26.66
N GLU A 89 -4.71 -16.28 -27.30
CA GLU A 89 -3.59 -15.63 -26.61
C GLU A 89 -4.06 -14.45 -25.76
N LEU A 90 -4.92 -13.58 -26.33
CA LEU A 90 -5.49 -12.45 -25.60
C LEU A 90 -6.33 -12.91 -24.40
N LYS A 91 -7.14 -13.97 -24.54
CA LYS A 91 -7.90 -14.57 -23.42
C LYS A 91 -6.97 -15.04 -22.30
N VAL A 92 -5.86 -15.71 -22.64
CA VAL A 92 -4.88 -16.18 -21.66
C VAL A 92 -4.26 -14.99 -20.92
N HIS A 93 -3.89 -13.93 -21.64
CA HIS A 93 -3.33 -12.71 -21.02
C HIS A 93 -4.34 -12.00 -20.10
N VAL A 94 -5.61 -11.92 -20.50
CA VAL A 94 -6.69 -11.37 -19.67
C VAL A 94 -6.82 -12.17 -18.37
N GLU A 95 -6.83 -13.50 -18.44
CA GLU A 95 -6.93 -14.35 -17.25
C GLU A 95 -5.71 -14.19 -16.33
N GLN A 96 -4.50 -14.15 -16.89
CA GLN A 96 -3.28 -13.87 -16.11
C GLN A 96 -3.36 -12.55 -15.34
N ARG A 97 -3.89 -11.49 -15.98
CA ARG A 97 -4.07 -10.18 -15.34
C ARG A 97 -5.15 -10.19 -14.27
N LYS A 98 -6.25 -10.91 -14.51
CA LYS A 98 -7.29 -11.15 -13.51
C LYS A 98 -6.72 -11.83 -12.28
N GLN A 99 -5.92 -12.89 -12.45
CA GLN A 99 -5.27 -13.59 -11.35
C GLN A 99 -4.26 -12.71 -10.60
N ARG A 100 -3.55 -11.79 -11.27
CA ARG A 100 -2.70 -10.80 -10.60
C ARG A 100 -3.53 -9.83 -9.74
N MET A 101 -4.62 -9.30 -10.29
CA MET A 101 -5.53 -8.40 -9.56
C MET A 101 -6.12 -9.06 -8.31
N LEU A 102 -6.64 -10.28 -8.44
CA LEU A 102 -7.23 -11.02 -7.32
C LEU A 102 -6.19 -11.33 -6.22
N ARG A 103 -4.94 -11.63 -6.61
CA ARG A 103 -3.85 -11.84 -5.64
C ARG A 103 -3.52 -10.55 -4.88
N ALA A 104 -3.39 -9.43 -5.58
CA ALA A 104 -3.13 -8.13 -4.96
C ALA A 104 -4.29 -7.71 -4.03
N GLU A 105 -5.53 -7.89 -4.48
CA GLU A 105 -6.74 -7.62 -3.69
C GLU A 105 -6.75 -8.44 -2.39
N LYS A 106 -6.54 -9.75 -2.49
CA LYS A 106 -6.51 -10.65 -1.34
C LYS A 106 -5.46 -10.21 -0.32
N ARG A 107 -4.27 -9.82 -0.79
CA ARG A 107 -3.19 -9.39 0.10
C ARG A 107 -3.48 -8.05 0.77
N TYR A 108 -4.02 -7.09 0.02
CA TYR A 108 -4.46 -5.81 0.57
C TYR A 108 -5.57 -5.98 1.63
N GLN A 109 -6.56 -6.83 1.35
CA GLN A 109 -7.61 -7.16 2.32
C GLN A 109 -7.08 -7.84 3.57
N GLN A 110 -6.07 -8.71 3.46
CA GLN A 110 -5.44 -9.34 4.63
C GLN A 110 -4.71 -8.33 5.53
N LEU A 111 -4.13 -7.30 4.93
CA LEU A 111 -3.44 -6.25 5.69
C LEU A 111 -4.43 -5.28 6.33
N THR A 112 -5.59 -5.04 5.72
CA THR A 112 -6.56 -4.01 6.17
C THR A 112 -7.71 -4.54 7.03
N ARG A 113 -7.77 -5.85 7.28
CA ARG A 113 -8.72 -6.50 8.20
C ARG A 113 -8.18 -6.51 9.63
#